data_AF-A0A2X2V7R5-F1
#
_entry.id   AF-A0A2X2V7R5-F1
#
_cell.length_a   1.000
_cell.length_b   1.000
_cell.length_c   1.000
_cell.angle_alpha   90.00
_cell.angle_beta   90.00
_cell.angle_gamma   90.00
#
_symmetry.space_group_name_H-M   'P 1'
#
loop_
_entity.id
_entity.type
_entity.pdbx_description
1 polymer ?
#
loop_
_entity_poly.entity_id
_entity_poly.type
_entity_poly.pdbx_seq_one_letter_code
_entity_poly.pdbx_strand_id
1 'polypeptide(L)'
;MTLKRVVPNYWSKVSLRVMLDAALEAGSVFNPIRKANEDLKLPPDLESLSQKAINQGKAVRGGGAPVYFTAAEIELIGKYIHCSANWNPVEFKTVWLDGKHIEKIYGAVKATEVFGFINRPNPGWTRAVWNMKGEKA
;
A
#
# COMPACT_ATOMS: atom_id res chain seq x y z
N MET A 1 -4.86 22.76 -1.79
CA MET A 1 -3.70 22.23 -2.53
C MET A 1 -4.14 20.96 -3.23
N THR A 2 -3.92 20.86 -4.54
CA THR A 2 -4.31 19.68 -5.35
C THR A 2 -3.04 19.03 -5.90
N LEU A 3 -2.89 17.74 -5.67
CA LEU A 3 -1.74 16.95 -6.12
C LEU A 3 -2.12 16.16 -7.37
N LYS A 4 -1.40 16.39 -8.48
CA LYS A 4 -1.58 15.64 -9.73
C LYS A 4 -0.26 14.97 -10.09
N ARG A 5 -0.29 13.64 -10.28
CA ARG A 5 0.87 12.83 -10.64
C ARG A 5 0.43 11.60 -11.44
N VAL A 6 1.29 11.14 -12.35
CA VAL A 6 1.16 9.80 -12.96
C VAL A 6 2.09 8.88 -12.18
N VAL A 7 1.54 7.83 -11.58
CA VAL A 7 2.30 6.93 -10.70
C VAL A 7 2.29 5.53 -11.31
N PRO A 8 3.44 5.00 -11.74
CA PRO A 8 3.55 3.62 -12.17
C PRO A 8 3.45 2.66 -10.97
N ASN A 9 2.85 1.49 -11.18
CA ASN A 9 2.60 0.50 -10.12
C ASN A 9 3.77 -0.48 -9.86
N TYR A 10 4.98 -0.22 -10.39
CA TYR A 10 6.09 -1.18 -10.38
C TYR A 10 6.58 -1.57 -8.98
N TRP A 11 6.42 -0.71 -7.96
CA TRP A 11 6.85 -1.03 -6.60
C TRP A 11 6.13 -2.24 -6.00
N SER A 12 4.90 -2.51 -6.43
CA SER A 12 4.17 -3.72 -6.02
C SER A 12 4.89 -5.02 -6.41
N LYS A 13 5.62 -5.00 -7.54
CA LYS A 13 6.42 -6.13 -8.03
C LYS A 13 7.68 -6.34 -7.18
N VAL A 14 8.24 -5.28 -6.60
CA VAL A 14 9.35 -5.38 -5.63
C VAL A 14 8.85 -6.11 -4.38
N SER A 15 7.74 -5.67 -3.79
CA SER A 15 7.14 -6.33 -2.62
C SER A 15 6.79 -7.80 -2.91
N LEU A 16 6.28 -8.11 -4.11
CA LEU A 16 6.04 -9.48 -4.55
C LEU A 16 7.33 -10.32 -4.52
N ARG A 17 8.44 -9.81 -5.08
CA ARG A 17 9.72 -10.53 -5.08
C ARG A 17 10.27 -10.76 -3.67
N VAL A 18 10.08 -9.82 -2.74
CA VAL A 18 10.44 -10.00 -1.32
C VAL A 18 9.62 -11.15 -0.70
N MET A 19 8.32 -11.21 -0.97
CA MET A 19 7.46 -12.29 -0.46
C MET A 19 7.77 -13.64 -1.10
N LEU A 20 8.07 -13.67 -2.40
CA LEU A 20 8.50 -14.90 -3.08
C LEU A 20 9.80 -15.44 -2.48
N ASP A 21 10.78 -14.57 -2.25
CA ASP A 21 12.04 -14.95 -1.61
C ASP A 21 11.80 -15.52 -0.19
N ALA A 22 10.93 -14.87 0.61
CA ALA A 22 10.54 -15.38 1.92
C ALA A 22 9.85 -16.76 1.86
N ALA A 23 8.95 -16.95 0.90
CA ALA A 23 8.19 -18.19 0.78
C ALA A 23 9.05 -19.35 0.26
N LEU A 24 9.96 -19.07 -0.69
CA LEU A 24 10.94 -20.04 -1.18
C LEU A 24 11.88 -20.51 -0.06
N GLU A 25 12.36 -19.58 0.78
CA GLU A 25 13.16 -19.91 1.97
C GLU A 25 12.40 -20.80 2.96
N ALA A 26 11.08 -20.58 3.11
CA ALA A 26 10.21 -21.41 3.93
C ALA A 26 9.82 -22.77 3.30
N GLY A 27 10.35 -23.09 2.11
CA GLY A 27 10.12 -24.37 1.42
C GLY A 27 8.92 -24.40 0.47
N SER A 28 8.29 -23.27 0.18
CA SER A 28 7.24 -23.19 -0.84
C SER A 28 7.81 -23.40 -2.25
N VAL A 29 7.04 -23.99 -3.15
CA VAL A 29 7.44 -24.21 -4.53
C VAL A 29 6.75 -23.19 -5.43
N PHE A 30 7.52 -22.27 -6.02
CA PHE A 30 7.05 -21.30 -7.01
C PHE A 30 7.81 -21.43 -8.32
N ASN A 31 7.11 -21.18 -9.42
CA ASN A 31 7.76 -20.99 -10.72
C ASN A 31 8.61 -19.71 -10.70
N PRO A 32 9.80 -19.72 -11.32
CA PRO A 32 10.62 -18.51 -11.41
C PRO A 32 9.90 -17.44 -12.24
N ILE A 33 10.09 -16.17 -11.88
CA ILE A 33 9.65 -15.05 -12.72
C ILE A 33 10.46 -15.09 -14.01
N ARG A 34 9.79 -15.41 -15.12
CA ARG A 34 10.42 -15.50 -16.44
C ARG A 34 10.69 -14.10 -16.99
N LYS A 35 11.84 -13.90 -17.63
CA LYS A 35 12.19 -12.62 -18.30
C LYS A 35 11.17 -12.19 -19.35
N ALA A 36 10.49 -13.15 -19.98
CA ALA A 36 9.44 -12.91 -20.97
C ALA A 36 8.11 -12.44 -20.37
N ASN A 37 7.94 -12.47 -19.04
CA ASN A 37 6.74 -11.97 -18.39
C ASN A 37 6.84 -10.44 -18.19
N GLU A 38 6.28 -9.70 -19.15
CA GLU A 38 6.28 -8.23 -19.13
C GLU A 38 5.51 -7.65 -17.92
N ASP A 39 4.48 -8.35 -17.42
CA ASP A 39 3.72 -7.91 -16.26
C ASP A 39 4.53 -7.94 -14.96
N LEU A 40 5.54 -8.81 -14.86
CA LEU A 40 6.40 -8.95 -13.68
C LEU A 40 7.80 -8.34 -13.85
N LYS A 41 8.06 -7.75 -15.02
CA LYS A 41 9.29 -7.03 -15.31
C LYS A 41 9.38 -5.75 -14.50
N LEU A 42 10.57 -5.50 -13.96
CA LEU A 42 10.91 -4.24 -13.31
C LEU A 42 11.67 -3.34 -14.28
N PRO A 43 11.51 -2.02 -14.18
CA PRO A 43 12.39 -1.08 -14.84
C PRO A 43 13.81 -1.17 -14.25
N PRO A 44 14.86 -0.83 -15.03
CA PRO A 44 16.26 -1.02 -14.61
C PRO A 44 16.63 -0.33 -13.29
N ASP A 45 16.03 0.82 -13.00
CA ASP A 45 16.26 1.60 -11.77
C ASP A 45 15.69 0.93 -10.52
N LEU A 46 14.70 0.04 -10.65
CA LEU A 46 14.14 -0.74 -9.55
C LEU A 46 14.81 -2.09 -9.34
N GLU A 47 15.63 -2.59 -10.27
CA GLU A 47 16.26 -3.91 -10.11
C GLU A 47 17.24 -3.93 -8.91
N SER A 48 18.09 -2.91 -8.77
CA SER A 48 19.01 -2.80 -7.63
C SER A 48 18.26 -2.59 -6.30
N LEU A 49 17.22 -1.75 -6.31
CA LEU A 49 16.35 -1.52 -5.16
C LEU A 49 15.58 -2.78 -4.76
N SER A 50 15.17 -3.59 -5.74
CA SER A 50 14.51 -4.87 -5.50
C SER A 50 15.43 -5.84 -4.79
N GLN A 51 16.69 -5.94 -5.22
CA GLN A 51 17.67 -6.80 -4.56
C GLN A 51 17.95 -6.33 -3.13
N LYS A 52 18.05 -5.02 -2.93
CA LYS A 52 18.20 -4.43 -1.59
C LYS A 52 16.99 -4.73 -0.71
N ALA A 53 15.76 -4.59 -1.21
CA ALA A 53 14.54 -4.95 -0.48
C ALA A 53 14.50 -6.44 -0.08
N ILE A 54 14.93 -7.34 -0.97
CA ILE A 54 15.05 -8.77 -0.68
C ILE A 54 16.06 -9.00 0.46
N ASN A 55 17.23 -8.36 0.38
CA ASN A 55 18.25 -8.48 1.44
C ASN A 55 17.77 -7.92 2.78
N GLN A 56 17.00 -6.82 2.77
CA GLN A 56 16.34 -6.31 3.98
C GLN A 56 15.37 -7.35 4.56
N GLY A 57 14.56 -8.00 3.71
CA GLY A 57 13.66 -9.08 4.11
C GLY A 57 14.40 -10.26 4.76
N LYS A 58 15.51 -10.69 4.17
CA LYS A 58 16.38 -11.75 4.73
C LYS A 58 16.95 -11.36 6.09
N ALA A 59 17.46 -10.13 6.22
CA ALA A 59 18.02 -9.64 7.47
C ALA A 59 16.96 -9.67 8.59
N VAL A 60 15.74 -9.19 8.32
CA VAL A 60 14.63 -9.21 9.28
C VAL A 60 14.23 -10.63 9.67
N ARG A 61 14.11 -11.56 8.70
CA ARG A 61 13.79 -12.96 9.00
C ARG A 61 14.88 -13.67 9.80
N GLY A 62 16.14 -13.29 9.59
CA GLY A 62 17.28 -13.75 10.39
C GLY A 62 17.39 -13.09 11.78
N GLY A 63 16.43 -12.24 12.17
CA GLY A 63 16.44 -11.53 13.46
C GLY A 63 17.39 -10.33 13.53
N GLY A 64 18.00 -9.95 12.41
CA GLY A 64 18.92 -8.83 12.30
C GLY A 64 18.25 -7.50 11.92
N ALA A 65 19.03 -6.42 11.99
CA ALA A 65 18.60 -5.10 11.51
C ALA A 65 18.89 -4.96 10.00
N PRO A 66 17.89 -4.57 9.18
CA PRO A 66 18.11 -4.37 7.75
C PRO A 66 18.89 -3.07 7.47
N VAL A 67 19.68 -3.07 6.39
CA VAL A 67 20.28 -1.83 5.86
C VAL A 67 19.20 -1.01 5.19
N TYR A 68 18.82 0.11 5.79
CA TYR A 68 17.75 0.98 5.28
C TYR A 68 18.06 1.59 3.90
N PHE A 69 17.01 1.99 3.20
CA PHE A 69 17.15 2.82 2.02
C PHE A 69 17.68 4.21 2.42
N THR A 70 18.61 4.71 1.63
CA THR A 70 19.14 6.08 1.72
C THR A 70 18.08 7.08 1.28
N ALA A 71 18.27 8.36 1.60
CA ALA A 71 17.35 9.43 1.18
C ALA A 71 17.18 9.47 -0.36
N ALA A 72 18.26 9.32 -1.13
CA ALA A 72 18.21 9.29 -2.59
C ALA A 72 17.43 8.08 -3.13
N GLU A 73 17.59 6.90 -2.50
CA GLU A 73 16.82 5.72 -2.87
C GLU A 73 15.33 5.90 -2.51
N ILE A 74 15.00 6.49 -1.35
CA ILE A 74 13.63 6.79 -0.96
C ILE A 74 12.98 7.77 -1.94
N GLU A 75 13.71 8.80 -2.38
CA GLU A 75 13.24 9.74 -3.39
C GLU A 75 12.94 9.04 -4.73
N LEU A 76 13.82 8.13 -5.16
CA LEU A 76 13.59 7.30 -6.35
C LEU A 76 12.36 6.39 -6.19
N ILE A 77 12.24 5.71 -5.05
CA ILE A 77 11.09 4.86 -4.71
C ILE A 77 9.79 5.67 -4.72
N GLY A 78 9.84 6.91 -4.22
CA GLY A 78 8.70 7.82 -4.14
C GLY A 78 7.97 8.05 -5.48
N LYS A 79 8.67 7.89 -6.62
CA LYS A 79 8.07 7.95 -7.97
C LYS A 79 7.02 6.86 -8.21
N TYR A 80 7.12 5.74 -7.50
CA TYR A 80 6.25 4.56 -7.62
C TYR A 80 5.26 4.40 -6.46
N ILE A 81 5.29 5.31 -5.49
CA ILE A 81 4.40 5.27 -4.32
C ILE A 81 3.15 6.13 -4.58
N HIS A 82 1.99 5.48 -4.53
CA HIS A 82 0.71 6.16 -4.61
C HIS A 82 0.40 6.90 -3.29
N CYS A 83 -0.11 8.13 -3.41
CA CYS A 83 -0.67 8.86 -2.27
C CYS A 83 -2.08 8.33 -1.98
N SER A 84 -2.16 7.26 -1.20
CA SER A 84 -3.44 6.59 -0.89
C SER A 84 -4.35 7.47 -0.05
N ALA A 85 -3.80 8.22 0.91
CA ALA A 85 -4.57 9.14 1.74
C ALA A 85 -4.79 10.49 1.04
N ASN A 86 -6.04 10.96 1.02
CA ASN A 86 -6.45 12.22 0.42
C ASN A 86 -7.78 12.72 1.02
N TRP A 87 -8.07 14.01 0.79
CA TRP A 87 -9.30 14.68 1.25
C TRP A 87 -10.32 14.84 0.11
N ASN A 88 -10.31 13.95 -0.89
CA ASN A 88 -11.30 14.04 -1.95
C ASN A 88 -12.65 13.54 -1.41
N PRO A 89 -13.74 14.32 -1.54
CA PRO A 89 -15.06 13.87 -1.13
C PRO A 89 -15.54 12.78 -2.10
N VAL A 90 -16.21 11.78 -1.54
CA VAL A 90 -16.94 10.76 -2.29
C VAL A 90 -18.42 10.93 -1.94
N GLU A 91 -19.24 11.05 -2.97
CA GLU A 91 -20.69 11.15 -2.84
C GLU A 91 -21.30 9.76 -2.63
N PHE A 92 -22.13 9.61 -1.61
CA PHE A 92 -22.93 8.42 -1.38
C PHE A 92 -24.33 8.64 -1.96
N LYS A 93 -24.72 7.79 -2.92
CA LYS A 93 -26.01 7.93 -3.63
C LYS A 93 -27.26 7.64 -2.78
N THR A 94 -27.14 6.89 -1.68
CA THR A 94 -28.26 6.58 -0.80
C THR A 94 -27.77 6.35 0.63
N VAL A 95 -28.22 7.19 1.57
CA VAL A 95 -28.01 7.01 3.00
C VAL A 95 -29.27 7.50 3.73
N TRP A 96 -29.78 6.76 4.72
CA TRP A 96 -30.62 7.41 5.75
C TRP A 96 -29.75 7.91 6.88
N LEU A 97 -30.14 9.06 7.42
CA LEU A 97 -29.62 9.60 8.66
C LEU A 97 -30.71 9.44 9.70
N ASP A 98 -30.57 8.48 10.63
CA ASP A 98 -31.42 8.45 11.84
C ASP A 98 -31.01 9.54 12.88
N GLY A 99 -30.10 10.43 12.48
CA GLY A 99 -29.50 11.46 13.33
C GLY A 99 -28.26 10.99 14.10
N LYS A 100 -27.88 9.70 14.06
CA LYS A 100 -26.71 9.16 14.76
C LYS A 100 -25.77 8.29 13.92
N HIS A 101 -26.25 7.54 12.93
CA HIS A 101 -25.40 6.61 12.15
C HIS A 101 -25.67 6.63 10.64
N ILE A 102 -24.64 6.26 9.86
CA ILE A 102 -24.69 6.07 8.39
C ILE A 102 -24.91 4.58 8.13
N GLU A 103 -26.09 4.19 7.68
CA GLU A 103 -26.36 2.83 7.17
C GLU A 103 -26.65 2.87 5.65
N LYS A 104 -26.06 1.94 4.89
CA LYS A 104 -26.37 1.74 3.46
C LYS A 104 -27.74 1.07 3.34
N ILE A 105 -28.64 1.64 2.54
CA ILE A 105 -29.99 1.08 2.36
C ILE A 105 -30.20 0.51 0.95
N TYR A 106 -30.79 -0.69 0.91
CA TYR A 106 -31.50 -1.23 -0.25
C TYR A 106 -33.02 -0.97 -0.05
N GLY A 107 -33.59 0.04 -0.73
CA GLY A 107 -35.03 0.36 -0.69
C GLY A 107 -35.35 1.81 -0.25
N ALA A 108 -36.13 2.54 -1.06
CA ALA A 108 -36.42 3.99 -1.00
C ALA A 108 -37.04 4.49 0.33
N VAL A 109 -37.09 5.78 0.71
CA VAL A 109 -37.76 6.95 0.08
C VAL A 109 -37.13 8.25 0.66
N LYS A 110 -36.81 9.24 -0.20
CA LYS A 110 -35.97 10.46 0.02
C LYS A 110 -34.45 10.22 0.06
N ALA A 111 -33.84 10.25 -1.13
CA ALA A 111 -32.39 10.37 -1.26
C ALA A 111 -31.94 11.75 -0.78
N THR A 112 -30.96 11.79 0.13
CA THR A 112 -30.17 12.99 0.45
C THR A 112 -28.73 12.67 0.12
N GLU A 113 -28.06 13.55 -0.62
CA GLU A 113 -26.64 13.39 -0.96
C GLU A 113 -25.81 13.57 0.33
N VAL A 114 -25.03 12.55 0.68
CA VAL A 114 -24.07 12.61 1.79
C VAL A 114 -22.67 12.47 1.22
N PHE A 115 -21.74 13.31 1.66
CA PHE A 115 -20.34 13.22 1.26
C PHE A 115 -19.50 12.63 2.39
N GLY A 116 -18.55 11.76 2.03
CA GLY A 116 -17.55 11.23 2.97
C GLY A 116 -16.14 11.31 2.43
N PHE A 117 -15.17 11.33 3.34
CA PHE A 117 -13.74 11.33 3.03
C PHE A 117 -13.16 9.94 3.34
N ILE A 118 -13.43 8.97 2.46
CA ILE A 118 -13.12 7.55 2.68
C ILE A 118 -11.60 7.34 2.86
N ASN A 119 -10.80 8.12 2.15
CA ASN A 119 -9.34 8.05 2.18
C ASN A 119 -8.70 9.12 3.08
N ARG A 120 -9.45 9.71 4.03
CA ARG A 120 -8.88 10.76 4.87
C ARG A 120 -7.63 10.25 5.62
N PRO A 121 -6.55 11.04 5.68
CA PRO A 121 -5.39 10.68 6.48
C PRO A 121 -5.75 10.65 7.97
N ASN A 122 -5.04 9.80 8.71
CA ASN A 122 -5.08 9.86 10.16
C ASN A 122 -4.46 11.18 10.68
N PRO A 123 -4.80 11.60 11.92
CA PRO A 123 -4.17 12.75 12.55
C PRO A 123 -2.64 12.67 12.51
N GLY A 124 -1.98 13.77 12.17
CA GLY A 124 -0.52 13.82 12.02
C GLY A 124 0.03 12.99 10.87
N TRP A 125 -0.80 12.57 9.90
CA TRP A 125 -0.40 11.74 8.76
C TRP A 125 0.31 10.44 9.15
N THR A 126 -0.01 9.93 10.33
CA THR A 126 0.62 8.75 10.93
C THR A 126 -0.38 7.60 11.00
N ARG A 127 -0.05 6.46 10.41
CA ARG A 127 -0.90 5.26 10.46
C ARG A 127 -1.03 4.79 11.91
N ALA A 128 -2.24 4.49 12.35
CA ALA A 128 -2.45 3.81 13.62
C ALA A 128 -1.96 2.36 13.50
N VAL A 129 -1.09 1.94 14.41
CA VAL A 129 -0.56 0.58 14.49
C VAL A 129 -1.04 -0.03 15.79
N TRP A 130 -1.53 -1.26 15.71
CA TRP A 130 -2.01 -2.03 16.86
C TRP A 130 -1.15 -3.27 17.00
N ASN A 131 -0.67 -3.54 18.21
CA ASN A 131 0.11 -4.74 18.49
C ASN A 131 -0.81 -5.98 18.60
N MET A 132 -0.23 -7.16 18.83
CA MET A 132 -0.99 -8.42 18.93
C MET A 132 -1.97 -8.47 20.11
N LYS A 133 -1.83 -7.56 21.09
CA LYS A 133 -2.74 -7.43 22.24
C LYS A 133 -3.88 -6.44 21.99
N GLY A 134 -3.91 -5.81 20.81
CA GLY A 134 -4.87 -4.75 20.49
C GLY A 134 -4.53 -3.40 21.11
N GLU A 135 -3.34 -3.25 21.70
CA GLU A 135 -2.87 -1.98 22.24
C GLU A 135 -2.23 -1.16 21.11
N LYS A 136 -2.29 0.16 21.22
CA LYS A 136 -1.63 1.04 20.27
C LYS A 136 -0.11 0.85 20.39
N ALA A 137 0.54 0.51 19.28
CA ALA A 137 1.99 0.35 19.18
C ALA A 137 2.70 1.70 19.02
#